data_AF-A0A8B3D7L5-F1
#
_entry.id   AF-A0A8B3D7L5-F1
#
_cell.length_a   1.000
_cell.length_b   1.000
_cell.length_c   1.000
_cell.angle_alpha   90.00
_cell.angle_beta   90.00
_cell.angle_gamma   90.00
#
_symmetry.space_group_name_H-M   'P 1'
#
loop_
_entity.id
_entity.type
_entity.pdbx_description
1 polymer ?
#
loop_
_entity_poly.entity_id
_entity_poly.type
_entity_poly.pdbx_seq_one_letter_code
_entity_poly.pdbx_strand_id
1 'polypeptide(L)'
;FFDDSNIEKFAKYYGSEKYTIPLAISGNLYKINEPMENFPYHVAELHSPFVQPNEKGEIKRTVVQVVLKKPKLVDSLTVGEDFVFFGQWSVNTKESKKKIGRNNNTMIYQNIKMYISNSDHFVRC
;
A
#
# COMPACT_ATOMS: atom_id res chain seq x y z
N PHE A 1 8.33 -12.40 3.51
CA PHE A 1 8.44 -11.01 3.04
C PHE A 1 7.42 -10.79 1.95
N PHE A 2 6.74 -9.64 1.95
CA PHE A 2 5.80 -9.24 0.93
C PHE A 2 6.55 -9.06 -0.40
N ASP A 3 6.19 -9.80 -1.46
CA ASP A 3 6.85 -9.73 -2.78
C ASP A 3 5.86 -9.38 -3.90
N ASP A 4 6.39 -8.88 -5.02
CA ASP A 4 5.60 -8.39 -6.15
C ASP A 4 4.68 -9.46 -6.76
N SER A 5 5.09 -10.73 -6.72
CA SER A 5 4.32 -11.84 -7.29
C SER A 5 3.04 -12.11 -6.49
N ASN A 6 3.11 -11.90 -5.17
CA ASN A 6 1.98 -12.05 -4.27
C ASN A 6 0.98 -10.89 -4.44
N ILE A 7 1.46 -9.68 -4.68
CA ILE A 7 0.63 -8.50 -4.94
C ILE A 7 -0.16 -8.63 -6.26
N GLU A 8 0.46 -9.11 -7.33
CA GLU A 8 -0.24 -9.30 -8.60
C GLU A 8 -1.36 -10.33 -8.49
N LYS A 9 -1.08 -11.48 -7.84
CA LYS A 9 -2.09 -12.51 -7.57
C LYS A 9 -3.20 -11.96 -6.66
N PHE A 10 -2.83 -11.18 -5.65
CA PHE A 10 -3.74 -10.53 -4.72
C PHE A 10 -4.68 -9.54 -5.43
N ALA A 11 -4.14 -8.65 -6.26
CA ALA A 11 -4.92 -7.70 -7.04
C ALA A 11 -5.84 -8.39 -8.06
N LYS A 12 -5.35 -9.46 -8.70
CA LYS A 12 -6.13 -10.27 -9.64
C LYS A 12 -7.30 -10.99 -8.96
N TYR A 13 -7.09 -11.50 -7.74
CA TYR A 13 -8.10 -12.30 -7.04
C TYR A 13 -9.23 -11.47 -6.44
N TYR A 14 -8.91 -10.35 -5.78
CA TYR A 14 -9.92 -9.52 -5.12
C TYR A 14 -10.54 -8.46 -6.05
N GLY A 15 -9.83 -8.06 -7.10
CA GLY A 15 -10.31 -7.04 -8.06
C GLY A 15 -10.38 -5.64 -7.45
N SER A 16 -10.77 -4.66 -8.27
CA SER A 16 -11.12 -3.33 -7.77
C SER A 16 -12.45 -3.38 -7.02
N GLU A 17 -12.53 -2.71 -5.87
CA GLU A 17 -13.76 -2.47 -5.08
C GLU A 17 -14.22 -3.56 -4.09
N LYS A 18 -13.50 -4.67 -3.95
CA LYS A 18 -13.79 -5.67 -2.90
C LYS A 18 -12.78 -5.59 -1.75
N TYR A 19 -13.29 -5.84 -0.55
CA TYR A 19 -12.44 -6.12 0.61
C TYR A 19 -11.99 -7.57 0.58
N THR A 20 -10.76 -7.81 1.02
CA THR A 20 -10.23 -9.15 1.21
C THR A 20 -10.84 -9.84 2.43
N ILE A 21 -10.66 -11.16 2.55
CA ILE A 21 -10.66 -11.77 3.89
C ILE A 21 -9.55 -11.12 4.74
N PRO A 22 -9.63 -11.16 6.08
CA PRO A 22 -8.56 -10.63 6.91
C PRO A 22 -7.21 -11.29 6.58
N LEU A 23 -6.20 -10.47 6.30
CA LEU A 23 -4.86 -10.91 5.92
C LEU A 23 -3.81 -10.10 6.67
N ALA A 24 -2.67 -10.74 6.94
CA ALA A 24 -1.50 -10.10 7.52
C ALA A 24 -0.53 -9.65 6.40
N ILE A 25 -0.15 -8.38 6.41
CA ILE A 25 0.85 -7.80 5.53
C ILE A 25 1.98 -7.27 6.42
N SER A 26 3.19 -7.78 6.21
CA SER A 26 4.39 -7.27 6.85
C SER A 26 5.14 -6.31 5.94
N GLY A 27 5.76 -5.28 6.51
CA GLY A 27 6.60 -4.36 5.77
C GLY A 27 7.25 -3.31 6.66
N ASN A 28 8.30 -2.70 6.12
CA ASN A 28 8.98 -1.58 6.76
C ASN A 28 8.16 -0.31 6.58
N LEU A 29 7.94 0.45 7.65
CA LEU A 29 7.19 1.71 7.59
C LEU A 29 8.04 2.80 6.93
N TYR A 30 7.72 3.17 5.69
CA TYR A 30 8.49 4.13 4.91
C TYR A 30 8.21 5.59 5.32
N LYS A 31 6.95 5.93 5.53
CA LYS A 31 6.53 7.27 5.96
C LYS A 31 5.11 7.27 6.52
N ILE A 32 4.78 8.33 7.25
CA ILE A 32 3.41 8.64 7.66
C ILE A 32 3.06 9.99 7.05
N ASN A 33 2.03 10.03 6.22
CA ASN A 33 1.52 11.29 5.66
C ASN A 33 0.50 11.91 6.62
N GLU A 34 0.58 13.23 6.80
CA GLU A 34 -0.36 14.03 7.57
C GLU A 34 -1.75 14.11 6.88
N PRO A 35 -2.83 14.35 7.65
CA PRO A 35 -4.15 14.62 7.11
C PRO A 35 -4.14 15.81 6.15
N MET A 36 -4.96 15.73 5.10
CA MET A 36 -5.17 16.81 4.14
C MET A 36 -6.64 17.26 4.15
N GLU A 37 -6.93 18.45 3.61
CA GLU A 37 -8.27 19.05 3.57
C GLU A 37 -9.36 18.10 3.03
N ASN A 38 -9.04 17.33 1.97
CA ASN A 38 -9.95 16.38 1.34
C ASN A 38 -9.82 14.93 1.85
N PHE A 39 -8.91 14.68 2.80
CA PHE A 39 -8.68 13.35 3.38
C PHE A 39 -8.17 13.47 4.82
N PRO A 40 -9.07 13.47 5.83
CA PRO A 40 -8.75 13.84 7.20
C PRO A 40 -8.14 12.69 8.03
N TYR A 41 -7.30 11.87 7.42
CA TYR A 41 -6.68 10.72 8.08
C TYR A 41 -5.18 10.68 7.82
N HIS A 42 -4.42 10.25 8.83
CA HIS A 42 -3.02 9.90 8.63
C HIS A 42 -2.92 8.62 7.79
N VAL A 43 -1.88 8.55 6.96
CA VAL A 43 -1.64 7.40 6.09
C VAL A 43 -0.21 6.91 6.28
N ALA A 44 -0.07 5.76 6.94
CA ALA A 44 1.16 5.01 7.01
C ALA A 44 1.40 4.28 5.68
N GLU A 45 2.54 4.49 5.05
CA GLU A 45 2.93 3.81 3.82
C GLU A 45 4.08 2.85 4.09
N LEU A 46 3.96 1.61 3.63
CA LEU A 46 5.03 0.62 3.73
C LEU A 46 5.95 0.72 2.51
N HIS A 47 7.23 0.42 2.71
CA HIS A 47 8.16 0.23 1.62
C HIS A 47 7.65 -0.87 0.67
N SER A 48 7.60 -0.54 -0.61
CA SER A 48 7.41 -1.49 -1.70
C SER A 48 8.72 -1.59 -2.47
N PRO A 49 9.15 -2.80 -2.89
CA PRO A 49 10.25 -2.93 -3.83
C PRO A 49 9.94 -2.17 -5.12
N PHE A 50 10.99 -1.66 -5.77
CA PHE A 50 10.90 -1.04 -7.08
C PHE A 50 10.89 -2.12 -8.15
N VAL A 51 9.90 -2.08 -9.05
CA VAL A 51 9.76 -3.06 -10.13
C VAL A 51 10.32 -2.51 -11.44
N GLN A 52 11.12 -3.31 -12.13
CA GLN A 52 11.59 -2.97 -13.48
C GLN A 52 10.44 -2.98 -14.49
N PRO A 53 10.53 -2.22 -15.60
CA PRO A 53 9.54 -2.30 -16.67
C PRO A 53 9.49 -3.72 -17.24
N ASN A 54 8.28 -4.23 -17.50
CA ASN A 54 8.12 -5.52 -18.18
C ASN A 54 8.39 -5.40 -19.69
N GLU A 55 8.30 -6.53 -20.42
CA GLU A 55 8.51 -6.59 -21.88
C GLU A 55 7.58 -5.65 -22.69
N LYS A 56 6.46 -5.21 -22.10
CA LYS A 56 5.51 -4.27 -22.69
C LYS A 56 5.78 -2.80 -22.31
N GLY A 57 6.85 -2.53 -21.57
CA GLY A 57 7.19 -1.20 -21.06
C GLY A 57 6.27 -0.72 -19.93
N GLU A 58 5.59 -1.63 -19.24
CA GLU A 58 4.75 -1.29 -18.08
C GLU A 58 5.58 -1.40 -16.80
N ILE A 59 5.54 -0.36 -15.98
CA ILE A 59 6.14 -0.33 -14.64
C ILE A 59 5.00 -0.41 -13.64
N LYS A 60 4.94 -1.49 -12.89
CA LYS A 60 3.97 -1.65 -11.80
C LYS A 60 4.58 -1.10 -10.52
N ARG A 61 3.87 -0.18 -9.88
CA ARG A 61 4.26 0.38 -8.59
C ARG A 61 3.20 0.04 -7.57
N THR A 62 3.53 -0.88 -6.68
CA THR A 62 2.68 -1.18 -5.54
C THR A 62 2.86 -0.11 -4.47
N VAL A 63 1.76 0.32 -3.89
CA VAL A 63 1.75 1.21 -2.73
C VAL A 63 0.87 0.57 -1.68
N VAL A 64 1.47 0.18 -0.55
CA VAL A 64 0.74 -0.40 0.58
C VAL A 64 0.48 0.70 1.60
N GLN A 65 -0.78 0.96 1.89
CA GLN A 65 -1.23 2.06 2.73
C GLN A 65 -2.10 1.57 3.88
N VAL A 66 -1.83 2.07 5.08
CA VAL A 66 -2.67 1.87 6.26
C VAL A 66 -3.21 3.23 6.68
N VAL A 67 -4.53 3.40 6.57
CA VAL A 67 -5.23 4.61 6.93
C VAL A 67 -5.62 4.54 8.40
N LEU A 68 -5.16 5.51 9.18
CA LEU A 68 -5.38 5.59 10.61
C LEU A 68 -6.63 6.44 10.88
N LYS A 69 -7.74 5.80 11.24
CA LYS A 69 -9.00 6.52 11.54
C LYS A 69 -8.93 7.32 12.84
N LYS A 70 -7.99 6.99 13.73
CA LYS A 70 -7.73 7.73 14.97
C LYS A 70 -6.32 8.32 14.92
N PRO A 71 -6.14 9.64 15.10
CA PRO A 71 -4.83 10.27 15.07
C PRO A 71 -3.82 9.67 16.06
N LYS A 72 -4.28 9.32 17.27
CA LYS A 72 -3.43 8.73 18.32
C LYS A 72 -2.74 7.41 17.95
N LEU A 73 -3.16 6.74 16.87
CA LEU A 73 -2.49 5.52 16.41
C LEU A 73 -1.10 5.82 15.83
N VAL A 74 -0.85 7.06 15.38
CA VAL A 74 0.47 7.50 14.90
C VAL A 74 1.53 7.35 15.99
N ASP A 75 1.16 7.62 17.25
CA ASP A 75 2.09 7.56 18.40
C ASP A 75 2.67 6.16 18.65
N SER A 76 2.06 5.12 18.06
CA SER A 76 2.50 3.72 18.16
C SER A 76 3.26 3.22 16.93
N LEU A 77 3.56 4.11 15.97
CA LEU A 77 4.21 3.79 14.70
C LEU A 77 5.50 4.59 14.55
N THR A 78 6.60 3.89 14.24
CA THR A 78 7.91 4.50 14.02
C THR A 78 8.35 4.29 12.58
N VAL A 79 8.64 5.37 11.86
CA VAL A 79 9.21 5.30 10.51
C VAL A 79 10.56 4.59 10.56
N GLY A 80 10.78 3.66 9.62
CA GLY A 80 11.99 2.84 9.52
C GLY A 80 11.93 1.52 10.29
N GLU A 81 10.91 1.29 11.13
CA GLU A 81 10.70 0.00 11.80
C GLU A 81 9.81 -0.94 10.97
N ASP A 82 9.93 -2.24 11.23
CA ASP A 82 9.12 -3.28 10.61
C ASP A 82 7.85 -3.54 11.42
N PHE A 83 6.73 -3.66 10.73
CA PHE A 83 5.43 -3.95 11.33
C PHE A 83 4.72 -5.05 10.56
N VAL A 84 3.88 -5.80 11.27
CA VAL A 84 2.87 -6.68 10.70
C VAL A 84 1.51 -6.03 10.91
N PHE A 85 0.80 -5.73 9.84
CA PHE A 85 -0.56 -5.19 9.85
C PHE A 85 -1.56 -6.28 9.48
N PHE A 86 -2.65 -6.41 10.23
CA PHE A 86 -3.65 -7.46 10.01
C PHE A 86 -5.07 -6.91 9.99
N GLY A 87 -5.83 -7.34 8.99
CA GLY A 87 -7.19 -6.87 8.76
C GLY A 87 -7.62 -7.03 7.32
N GLN A 88 -8.74 -6.40 6.97
CA GLN A 88 -9.24 -6.42 5.61
C GLN A 88 -8.60 -5.32 4.77
N TRP A 89 -8.17 -5.68 3.57
CA TRP A 89 -7.52 -4.78 2.63
C TRP A 89 -8.43 -4.58 1.42
N SER A 90 -8.29 -3.43 0.75
CA SER A 90 -8.89 -3.18 -0.55
C SER A 90 -7.80 -2.90 -1.58
N VAL A 91 -8.07 -3.30 -2.83
CA VAL A 91 -7.15 -3.07 -3.93
C VAL A 91 -7.76 -2.08 -4.91
N ASN A 92 -6.96 -1.10 -5.32
CA ASN A 92 -7.29 -0.19 -6.40
C ASN A 92 -6.11 -0.09 -7.37
N THR A 93 -6.33 -0.51 -8.61
CA THR A 93 -5.33 -0.39 -9.68
C THR A 93 -5.67 0.82 -10.54
N LYS A 94 -4.71 1.74 -10.68
CA LYS A 94 -4.86 2.95 -11.50
C LYS A 94 -3.68 3.09 -12.45
N GLU A 95 -3.98 3.09 -13.73
CA GLU A 95 -3.00 3.41 -14.76
C GLU A 95 -2.75 4.93 -14.81
N SER A 96 -1.48 5.31 -14.86
CA SER A 96 -1.06 6.67 -15.10
C SER A 96 -1.29 7.05 -16.56
N LYS A 97 -2.01 8.15 -16.78
CA LYS A 97 -2.12 8.76 -18.12
C LYS A 97 -0.78 9.32 -18.63
N LYS A 98 0.16 9.61 -17.73
CA LYS A 98 1.47 10.17 -18.06
C LYS A 98 2.47 9.06 -18.33
N LYS A 99 3.08 9.08 -19.52
CA LYS A 99 4.21 8.22 -19.89
C LYS A 99 5.50 8.70 -19.22
N ILE A 100 6.38 7.76 -18.87
CA ILE A 100 7.57 8.03 -18.05
C ILE A 100 8.84 7.55 -18.76
N GLY A 101 9.89 8.37 -18.69
CA GLY A 101 11.21 8.06 -19.21
C GLY A 101 11.32 8.14 -20.73
N ARG A 102 12.52 7.87 -21.26
CA ARG A 102 12.82 7.96 -22.70
C ARG A 102 12.06 6.93 -23.54
N ASN A 103 11.67 5.80 -22.94
CA ASN A 103 11.00 4.70 -23.62
C ASN A 103 9.47 4.81 -23.57
N ASN A 104 8.92 5.95 -23.12
CA ASN A 104 7.46 6.16 -22.97
C ASN A 104 6.75 5.06 -22.18
N ASN A 105 7.37 4.61 -21.09
CA ASN A 105 6.84 3.55 -20.25
C ASN A 105 5.52 3.97 -19.58
N THR A 106 4.65 3.00 -19.35
CA THR A 106 3.37 3.20 -18.67
C THR A 106 3.53 2.88 -17.19
N MET A 107 3.11 3.77 -16.30
CA MET A 107 3.11 3.49 -14.86
C MET A 107 1.74 2.98 -14.43
N ILE A 108 1.69 1.84 -13.77
CA ILE A 108 0.47 1.24 -13.21
C ILE A 108 0.60 1.25 -11.69
N TYR A 109 -0.21 2.05 -11.01
CA TYR A 109 -0.25 2.11 -9.56
C TYR A 109 -1.19 1.03 -9.02
N GLN A 110 -0.67 0.15 -8.17
CA GLN A 110 -1.45 -0.86 -7.47
C GLN A 110 -1.52 -0.47 -5.99
N ASN A 111 -2.58 0.24 -5.62
CA ASN A 111 -2.77 0.70 -4.25
C ASN A 111 -3.47 -0.38 -3.45
N ILE A 112 -2.82 -0.87 -2.40
CA ILE A 112 -3.39 -1.80 -1.43
C ILE A 112 -3.62 -1.01 -0.15
N LYS A 113 -4.87 -0.93 0.32
CA LYS A 113 -5.25 -0.05 1.41
C LYS A 113 -6.01 -0.79 2.51
N MET A 114 -5.64 -0.54 3.76
CA MET A 114 -6.40 -0.94 4.93
C MET A 114 -6.84 0.29 5.73
N TYR A 115 -7.95 0.18 6.44
CA TYR A 115 -8.40 1.19 7.39
C TYR A 115 -8.41 0.59 8.78
N ILE A 116 -7.77 1.25 9.74
CA ILE A 116 -7.71 0.78 11.13
C ILE A 116 -8.25 1.81 12.11
N SER A 117 -8.85 1.32 13.18
CA SER A 117 -9.49 2.14 14.22
C SER A 117 -8.93 1.89 15.63
N ASN A 118 -8.03 0.93 15.79
CA ASN A 118 -7.41 0.53 17.05
C ASN A 118 -5.99 -0.02 16.80
N SER A 119 -5.22 -0.18 17.88
CA SER A 119 -3.85 -0.70 17.87
C SER A 119 -3.79 -2.22 17.69
N ASP A 120 -4.88 -2.94 17.93
CA ASP A 120 -4.99 -4.38 17.76
C ASP A 120 -5.03 -4.80 16.28
N HIS A 121 -4.53 -3.96 15.37
CA HIS A 121 -4.38 -4.25 13.95
C HIS A 121 -2.92 -4.33 13.53
N PHE A 122 -1.98 -4.08 14.45
CA PHE A 122 -0.56 -4.20 14.14
C PHE A 122 0.29 -4.65 15.32
N VAL A 123 1.43 -5.25 14.99
CA VAL A 123 2.49 -5.60 15.95
C VAL A 123 3.81 -5.13 15.36
N ARG A 124 4.67 -4.56 16.21
CA ARG A 124 6.06 -4.23 15.85
C ARG A 124 6.92 -5.49 15.85
N CYS A 125 7.78 -5.65 14.85
CA CYS A 125 8.71 -6.77 14.73
C CYS A 125 10.05 -6.50 15.42
#